data_AF-A0A1N6JT23-F1
#
_entry.id   AF-A0A1N6JT23-F1
#
_cell.length_a   1.000
_cell.length_b   1.000
_cell.length_c   1.000
_cell.angle_alpha   90.00
_cell.angle_beta   90.00
_cell.angle_gamma   90.00
#
_symmetry.space_group_name_H-M   'P 1'
#
loop_
_entity.id
_entity.type
_entity.pdbx_description
1 polymer ?
#
loop_
_entity_poly.entity_id
_entity_poly.type
_entity_poly.pdbx_seq_one_letter_code
_entity_poly.pdbx_strand_id
1 'polypeptide(L)'
;MQLYNTLSAEERARLIDEAGKERLTLSFYAYAKIENPKKFRDELFIAWNALDALGRIYVAHEGINAQMSVPAENFEVFKETLEAYDFMKGIRLNVAVEQDNHSFLKLTIKVRNKIVADGLNDETFDVTNKGIHLKAQEFNDLLANPDTIVVDFRNHYESEVGHFEGAITPDVENFRESLPIINEQLQDFKEDKNLLMYCTGGIRCEKASAYFKHQGFKNVYQLEGGIIEYARQVKEEGVESKFVGKNFVFDHRLGERITDDIIAQCHQCGKPCDNHTNCANDACHLLFIQCDECKAIMENTCSTECHEIIHLPQEEQVARRKGLQVGNKVFRKGKSEALKFKNSGDLSTQTLAKAKPETKDIRQKIKVKKVLIGKGEHYYSKSKIGQFLIENKELSVGDKVLISGPTTGEQEFTIKEIFANGISSESAKVGDQITFEIPFRVRLSDKLYKILED
;
A
#
# COMPACT_ATOMS: atom_id res chain seq x y z
N MET A 1 23.19 -13.22 10.40
CA MET A 1 22.30 -12.74 9.33
C MET A 1 21.62 -11.46 9.78
N GLN A 2 21.53 -10.47 8.89
CA GLN A 2 20.82 -9.23 9.15
C GLN A 2 19.31 -9.49 9.10
N LEU A 3 18.59 -9.17 10.18
CA LEU A 3 17.14 -9.39 10.34
C LEU A 3 16.36 -8.07 10.48
N TYR A 4 16.90 -6.99 9.93
CA TYR A 4 16.34 -5.64 10.00
C TYR A 4 16.63 -4.85 8.73
N ASN A 5 15.77 -3.86 8.45
CA ASN A 5 15.95 -2.93 7.34
C ASN A 5 17.06 -1.93 7.66
N THR A 6 17.96 -1.67 6.71
CA THR A 6 19.01 -0.64 6.83
C THR A 6 18.66 0.67 6.13
N LEU A 7 17.66 0.65 5.23
CA LEU A 7 17.26 1.81 4.46
C LEU A 7 16.09 2.55 5.12
N SER A 8 16.16 3.87 5.07
CA SER A 8 15.01 4.75 5.30
C SER A 8 13.95 4.58 4.21
N ALA A 9 12.74 5.06 4.47
CA ALA A 9 11.65 5.02 3.49
C ALA A 9 11.98 5.85 2.24
N GLU A 10 12.62 7.02 2.44
CA GLU A 10 13.04 7.91 1.35
C GLU A 10 14.14 7.28 0.48
N GLU A 11 15.16 6.68 1.09
CA GLU A 11 16.20 5.96 0.35
C GLU A 11 15.60 4.78 -0.42
N ARG A 12 14.68 4.03 0.19
CA ARG A 12 14.01 2.93 -0.51
C ARG A 12 13.20 3.42 -1.71
N ALA A 13 12.43 4.49 -1.56
CA ALA A 13 11.64 5.05 -2.66
C ALA A 13 12.55 5.45 -3.84
N ARG A 14 13.67 6.13 -3.56
CA ARG A 14 14.65 6.49 -4.61
C ARG A 14 15.21 5.25 -5.31
N LEU A 15 15.56 4.19 -4.57
CA LEU A 15 16.06 2.96 -5.18
C LEU A 15 15.01 2.25 -6.03
N ILE A 16 13.73 2.27 -5.62
CA ILE A 16 12.63 1.72 -6.41
C ILE A 16 12.49 2.49 -7.73
N ASP A 17 12.54 3.83 -7.67
CA ASP A 17 12.48 4.68 -8.86
C ASP A 17 13.69 4.48 -9.78
N GLU A 18 14.91 4.40 -9.23
CA GLU A 18 16.15 4.15 -9.95
C GLU A 18 16.17 2.77 -10.62
N ALA A 19 15.63 1.74 -9.95
CA ALA A 19 15.52 0.40 -10.52
C ALA A 19 14.56 0.38 -11.71
N GLY A 20 13.53 1.22 -11.71
CA GLY A 20 12.55 1.32 -12.79
C GLY A 20 11.72 0.04 -13.02
N LYS A 21 11.70 -0.87 -12.03
CA LYS A 21 11.01 -2.16 -12.10
C LYS A 21 9.59 -2.04 -11.57
N GLU A 22 8.64 -2.64 -12.28
CA GLU A 22 7.28 -2.77 -11.80
C GLU A 22 7.19 -3.79 -10.66
N ARG A 23 6.31 -3.52 -9.71
CA ARG A 23 6.05 -4.35 -8.53
C ARG A 23 4.59 -4.77 -8.49
N LEU A 24 4.37 -6.00 -8.06
CA LEU A 24 3.05 -6.56 -7.82
C LEU A 24 2.73 -6.47 -6.33
N THR A 25 1.69 -5.70 -6.01
CA THR A 25 1.08 -5.61 -4.69
C THR A 25 0.04 -6.71 -4.53
N LEU A 26 0.16 -7.46 -3.44
CA LEU A 26 -0.67 -8.60 -3.15
C LEU A 26 -0.88 -8.76 -1.64
N SER A 27 -1.88 -9.56 -1.29
CA SER A 27 -2.10 -10.00 0.08
C SER A 27 -2.48 -11.48 0.13
N PHE A 28 -2.22 -12.11 1.27
CA PHE A 28 -2.66 -13.47 1.54
C PHE A 28 -2.65 -13.73 3.04
N TYR A 29 -3.32 -14.80 3.44
CA TYR A 29 -3.26 -15.30 4.81
C TYR A 29 -3.46 -16.80 4.82
N ALA A 30 -2.91 -17.46 5.84
CA ALA A 30 -3.17 -18.87 6.10
C ALA A 30 -3.23 -19.10 7.61
N TYR A 31 -4.25 -19.83 8.04
CA TYR A 31 -4.35 -20.33 9.41
C TYR A 31 -3.66 -21.69 9.49
N ALA A 32 -2.69 -21.82 10.37
CA ALA A 32 -1.93 -23.05 10.59
C ALA A 32 -1.31 -23.04 11.98
N LYS A 33 -1.04 -24.21 12.55
CA LYS A 33 -0.33 -24.32 13.82
C LYS A 33 1.17 -24.15 13.58
N ILE A 34 1.68 -22.95 13.83
CA ILE A 34 3.10 -22.63 13.72
C ILE A 34 3.74 -22.81 15.10
N GLU A 35 4.58 -23.83 15.25
CA GLU A 35 5.21 -24.17 16.54
C GLU A 35 6.18 -23.07 17.02
N ASN A 36 7.00 -22.53 16.12
CA ASN A 36 7.99 -21.49 16.45
C ASN A 36 7.83 -20.27 15.54
N PRO A 37 6.91 -19.34 15.87
CA PRO A 37 6.66 -18.11 15.12
C PRO A 37 7.92 -17.25 14.92
N LYS A 38 8.85 -17.25 15.89
CA LYS A 38 10.08 -16.47 15.79
C LYS A 38 11.02 -17.04 14.74
N LYS A 39 11.23 -18.35 14.75
CA LYS A 39 12.06 -19.04 13.73
C LYS A 39 11.45 -18.84 12.35
N PHE A 40 10.15 -19.06 12.20
CA PHE A 40 9.46 -18.87 10.92
C PHE A 40 9.57 -17.42 10.43
N ARG A 41 9.39 -16.42 11.32
CA ARG A 41 9.62 -14.99 11.00
C ARG A 41 11.04 -14.74 10.47
N ASP A 42 12.05 -15.28 11.13
CA ASP A 42 13.46 -15.07 10.77
C ASP A 42 13.77 -15.67 9.39
N GLU A 43 13.29 -16.89 9.12
CA GLU A 43 13.43 -17.58 7.82
C GLU A 43 12.76 -16.80 6.69
N LEU A 44 11.50 -16.38 6.88
CA LEU A 44 10.79 -15.56 5.90
C LEU A 44 11.51 -14.24 5.62
N PHE A 45 12.05 -13.59 6.67
CA PHE A 45 12.76 -12.32 6.48
C PHE A 45 13.99 -12.51 5.60
N ILE A 46 14.77 -13.56 5.82
CA ILE A 46 15.96 -13.85 5.03
C ILE A 46 15.58 -14.13 3.57
N ALA A 47 14.60 -15.01 3.34
CA ALA A 47 14.17 -15.40 2.01
C ALA A 47 13.60 -14.21 1.22
N TRP A 48 12.68 -13.46 1.82
CA TRP A 48 11.96 -12.39 1.14
C TRP A 48 12.78 -11.10 1.00
N ASN A 49 13.70 -10.82 1.92
CA ASN A 49 14.64 -9.71 1.76
C ASN A 49 15.56 -9.92 0.55
N ALA A 50 15.97 -11.17 0.27
CA ALA A 50 16.77 -11.49 -0.91
C ALA A 50 16.02 -11.27 -2.24
N LEU A 51 14.68 -11.35 -2.21
CA LEU A 51 13.81 -11.10 -3.36
C LEU A 51 13.40 -9.62 -3.51
N ASP A 52 13.96 -8.74 -2.68
CA ASP A 52 13.54 -7.34 -2.54
C ASP A 52 12.04 -7.20 -2.28
N ALA A 53 11.42 -8.17 -1.59
CA ALA A 53 10.04 -8.09 -1.19
C ALA A 53 9.88 -7.07 -0.05
N LEU A 54 8.82 -6.26 -0.11
CA LEU A 54 8.51 -5.23 0.88
C LEU A 54 7.08 -5.44 1.35
N GLY A 55 6.76 -5.17 2.60
CA GLY A 55 5.45 -5.50 3.10
C GLY A 55 5.31 -5.42 4.60
N ARG A 56 4.08 -5.65 5.06
CA ARG A 56 3.74 -5.85 6.46
C ARG A 56 3.17 -7.26 6.61
N ILE A 57 3.87 -8.06 7.40
CA ILE A 57 3.54 -9.45 7.63
C ILE A 57 3.45 -9.69 9.14
N TYR A 58 2.37 -10.33 9.55
CA TYR A 58 2.16 -10.81 10.89
C TYR A 58 2.24 -12.33 10.90
N VAL A 59 3.05 -12.83 11.82
CA VAL A 59 3.20 -14.26 12.10
C VAL A 59 2.76 -14.49 13.53
N ALA A 60 1.95 -15.50 13.77
CA ALA A 60 1.54 -15.93 15.09
C ALA A 60 1.53 -17.46 15.15
N HIS A 61 1.29 -18.03 16.34
CA HIS A 61 1.11 -19.47 16.47
C HIS A 61 -0.06 -20.00 15.63
N GLU A 62 -1.04 -19.14 15.33
CA GLU A 62 -2.22 -19.47 14.54
C GLU A 62 -2.05 -19.28 13.02
N GLY A 63 -0.91 -18.78 12.54
CA GLY A 63 -0.67 -18.67 11.10
C GLY A 63 0.09 -17.42 10.65
N ILE A 64 -0.20 -16.99 9.43
CA ILE A 64 0.41 -15.84 8.76
C ILE A 64 -0.64 -14.95 8.08
N ASN A 65 -0.41 -13.64 8.12
CA ASN A 65 -1.16 -12.63 7.37
C ASN A 65 -0.15 -11.68 6.73
N ALA A 66 -0.22 -11.51 5.41
CA ALA A 66 0.74 -10.74 4.64
C ALA A 66 0.03 -9.75 3.72
N GLN A 67 0.53 -8.52 3.71
CA GLN A 67 0.23 -7.49 2.72
C GLN A 67 1.58 -6.98 2.23
N MET A 68 1.88 -7.13 0.94
CA MET A 68 3.24 -6.93 0.44
C MET A 68 3.27 -6.54 -1.03
N SER A 69 4.42 -6.05 -1.47
CA SER A 69 4.77 -5.88 -2.87
C SER A 69 6.08 -6.58 -3.19
N VAL A 70 6.14 -7.22 -4.35
CA VAL A 70 7.33 -7.90 -4.87
C VAL A 70 7.67 -7.37 -6.26
N PRO A 71 8.94 -7.24 -6.66
CA PRO A 71 9.28 -6.99 -8.05
C PRO A 71 8.62 -8.05 -8.95
N ALA A 72 8.01 -7.63 -10.06
CA ALA A 72 7.25 -8.54 -10.93
C ALA A 72 8.11 -9.71 -11.46
N GLU A 73 9.38 -9.46 -11.75
CA GLU A 73 10.37 -10.47 -12.16
C GLU A 73 10.64 -11.55 -11.09
N ASN A 74 10.46 -11.23 -9.81
CA ASN A 74 10.72 -12.14 -8.69
C ASN A 74 9.44 -12.87 -8.25
N PHE A 75 8.30 -12.64 -8.90
CA PHE A 75 7.01 -13.13 -8.44
C PHE A 75 6.92 -14.66 -8.40
N GLU A 76 7.42 -15.35 -9.42
CA GLU A 76 7.40 -16.82 -9.45
C GLU A 76 8.35 -17.42 -8.41
N VAL A 77 9.56 -16.86 -8.27
CA VAL A 77 10.49 -17.28 -7.20
C VAL A 77 9.90 -17.01 -5.82
N PHE A 78 9.18 -15.90 -5.65
CA PHE A 78 8.46 -15.61 -4.42
C PHE A 78 7.38 -16.67 -4.13
N LYS A 79 6.59 -17.09 -5.12
CA LYS A 79 5.62 -18.20 -4.95
C LYS A 79 6.30 -19.49 -4.51
N GLU A 80 7.43 -19.84 -5.11
CA GLU A 80 8.20 -21.03 -4.71
C GLU A 80 8.59 -21.00 -3.22
N THR A 81 8.86 -19.81 -2.65
CA THR A 81 9.12 -19.70 -1.20
C THR A 81 7.91 -20.05 -0.33
N LEU A 82 6.69 -19.87 -0.85
CA LEU A 82 5.45 -20.23 -0.15
C LEU A 82 5.22 -21.74 -0.21
N GLU A 83 5.46 -22.35 -1.38
CA GLU A 83 5.33 -23.79 -1.61
C GLU A 83 6.25 -24.64 -0.72
N ALA A 84 7.33 -24.06 -0.18
CA ALA A 84 8.21 -24.70 0.79
C ALA A 84 7.52 -25.10 2.11
N TYR A 85 6.35 -24.52 2.40
CA TYR A 85 5.59 -24.79 3.62
C TYR A 85 4.25 -25.45 3.27
N ASP A 86 3.99 -26.64 3.81
CA ASP A 86 2.81 -27.45 3.45
C ASP A 86 1.48 -26.69 3.59
N PHE A 87 1.34 -25.84 4.60
CA PHE A 87 0.12 -25.06 4.83
C PHE A 87 -0.04 -23.82 3.92
N MET A 88 0.97 -23.49 3.11
CA MET A 88 0.95 -22.39 2.14
C MET A 88 1.01 -22.87 0.69
N LYS A 89 1.08 -24.17 0.44
CA LYS A 89 1.04 -24.73 -0.91
C LYS A 89 -0.27 -24.39 -1.61
N GLY A 90 -0.18 -23.83 -2.83
CA GLY A 90 -1.35 -23.43 -3.61
C GLY A 90 -2.18 -22.31 -2.96
N ILE A 91 -1.59 -21.54 -2.04
CA ILE A 91 -2.29 -20.44 -1.37
C ILE A 91 -2.76 -19.40 -2.39
N ARG A 92 -4.02 -18.94 -2.23
CA ARG A 92 -4.54 -17.83 -3.04
C ARG A 92 -3.78 -16.56 -2.70
N LEU A 93 -3.23 -15.92 -3.73
CA LEU A 93 -2.66 -14.58 -3.65
C LEU A 93 -3.69 -13.59 -4.18
N ASN A 94 -4.21 -12.75 -3.30
CA ASN A 94 -5.09 -11.65 -3.68
C ASN A 94 -4.23 -10.54 -4.28
N VAL A 95 -4.09 -10.52 -5.60
CA VAL A 95 -3.41 -9.44 -6.34
C VAL A 95 -4.29 -8.20 -6.30
N ALA A 96 -3.71 -7.06 -5.93
CA ALA A 96 -4.47 -5.83 -5.76
C ALA A 96 -5.04 -5.31 -7.09
N VAL A 97 -6.16 -4.58 -7.03
CA VAL A 97 -6.86 -4.06 -8.21
C VAL A 97 -6.01 -2.99 -8.91
N GLU A 98 -5.39 -2.13 -8.12
CA GLU A 98 -4.46 -1.10 -8.56
C GLU A 98 -3.02 -1.44 -8.12
N GLN A 99 -2.02 -1.05 -8.91
CA GLN A 99 -0.61 -1.33 -8.61
C GLN A 99 0.14 -0.03 -8.39
N ASP A 100 0.98 0.00 -7.35
CA ASP A 100 1.89 1.10 -7.07
C ASP A 100 3.23 0.55 -6.55
N ASN A 101 4.32 0.95 -7.21
CA ASN A 101 5.68 0.58 -6.83
C ASN A 101 6.05 1.04 -5.41
N HIS A 102 5.38 2.06 -4.87
CA HIS A 102 5.58 2.58 -3.53
C HIS A 102 4.59 2.05 -2.48
N SER A 103 3.76 1.05 -2.83
CA SER A 103 2.77 0.46 -1.89
C SER A 103 3.42 0.11 -0.55
N PHE A 104 4.65 -0.41 -0.56
CA PHE A 104 5.46 -0.66 0.63
C PHE A 104 6.90 -0.20 0.43
N LEU A 105 7.48 0.37 1.49
CA LEU A 105 8.88 0.87 1.49
C LEU A 105 9.80 0.11 2.45
N LYS A 106 9.28 -0.89 3.17
CA LYS A 106 10.04 -1.69 4.15
C LYS A 106 9.51 -3.11 4.20
N LEU A 107 10.39 -4.09 4.44
CA LEU A 107 9.97 -5.44 4.81
C LEU A 107 9.81 -5.52 6.33
N THR A 108 8.58 -5.66 6.79
CA THR A 108 8.24 -5.71 8.21
C THR A 108 7.55 -7.01 8.52
N ILE A 109 8.26 -7.97 9.13
CA ILE A 109 7.67 -9.21 9.63
C ILE A 109 7.69 -9.18 11.16
N LYS A 110 6.50 -9.21 11.77
CA LYS A 110 6.35 -9.12 13.23
C LYS A 110 5.67 -10.37 13.77
N VAL A 111 6.26 -10.91 14.84
CA VAL A 111 5.58 -11.91 15.67
C VAL A 111 4.48 -11.21 16.48
N ARG A 112 3.30 -11.82 16.48
CA ARG A 112 2.09 -11.36 17.17
C ARG A 112 1.45 -12.52 17.90
N ASN A 113 0.58 -12.20 18.87
CA ASN A 113 -0.25 -13.21 19.52
C ASN A 113 -1.28 -13.79 18.55
N LYS A 114 -1.83 -12.93 17.69
CA LYS A 114 -2.78 -13.27 16.63
C LYS A 114 -2.42 -12.56 15.32
N ILE A 115 -2.69 -13.18 14.19
CA ILE A 115 -2.50 -12.58 12.85
C ILE A 115 -3.55 -11.53 12.52
N VAL A 116 -4.69 -11.55 13.24
CA VAL A 116 -5.70 -10.49 13.31
C VAL A 116 -6.11 -10.30 14.77
N ALA A 117 -6.16 -9.05 15.23
CA ALA A 117 -6.59 -8.75 16.60
C ALA A 117 -8.12 -8.78 16.73
N ASP A 118 -8.67 -10.00 16.85
CA ASP A 118 -10.10 -10.31 16.93
C ASP A 118 -10.74 -10.10 18.32
N GLY A 119 -9.94 -10.12 19.40
CA GLY A 119 -10.46 -10.04 20.78
C GLY A 119 -11.20 -11.29 21.27
N LEU A 120 -11.17 -12.38 20.51
CA LEU A 120 -11.84 -13.64 20.83
C LEU A 120 -10.95 -14.55 21.69
N ASN A 121 -11.58 -15.41 22.48
CA ASN A 121 -10.90 -16.55 23.10
C ASN A 121 -11.12 -17.79 22.25
N ASP A 122 -10.08 -18.22 21.54
CA ASP A 122 -10.18 -19.34 20.58
C ASP A 122 -10.39 -20.70 21.28
N GLU A 123 -10.22 -20.78 22.60
CA GLU A 123 -10.48 -21.99 23.38
C GLU A 123 -11.97 -22.23 23.67
N THR A 124 -12.84 -21.22 23.47
CA THR A 124 -14.26 -21.33 23.81
C THR A 124 -15.13 -21.84 22.67
N PHE A 125 -14.60 -21.94 21.44
CA PHE A 125 -15.34 -22.38 20.27
C PHE A 125 -14.41 -22.93 19.18
N ASP A 126 -14.97 -23.69 18.24
CA ASP A 126 -14.21 -24.23 17.11
C ASP A 126 -14.02 -23.17 16.02
N VAL A 127 -12.82 -22.59 15.94
CA VAL A 127 -12.42 -21.61 14.91
C VAL A 127 -12.38 -22.18 13.48
N THR A 128 -12.44 -23.51 13.33
CA THR A 128 -12.47 -24.17 12.01
C THR A 128 -13.89 -24.35 11.48
N ASN A 129 -14.91 -24.23 12.33
CA ASN A 129 -16.31 -24.30 11.96
C ASN A 129 -16.77 -22.99 11.29
N LYS A 130 -16.28 -22.73 10.08
CA LYS A 130 -16.46 -21.46 9.36
C LYS A 130 -17.80 -21.39 8.62
N GLY A 131 -18.16 -20.18 8.20
CA GLY A 131 -19.26 -19.94 7.26
C GLY A 131 -18.95 -20.45 5.85
N ILE A 132 -19.97 -20.51 5.02
CA ILE A 132 -19.86 -20.94 3.62
C ILE A 132 -19.24 -19.79 2.80
N HIS A 133 -18.18 -20.10 2.06
CA HIS A 133 -17.56 -19.14 1.13
C HIS A 133 -18.38 -19.03 -0.15
N LEU A 134 -18.65 -17.79 -0.56
CA LEU A 134 -19.41 -17.47 -1.77
C LEU A 134 -18.54 -16.69 -2.75
N LYS A 135 -18.62 -17.05 -4.03
CA LYS A 135 -18.05 -16.26 -5.13
C LYS A 135 -18.88 -15.00 -5.38
N ALA A 136 -18.39 -14.09 -6.23
CA ALA A 136 -19.01 -12.80 -6.47
C ALA A 136 -20.48 -12.89 -6.92
N GLN A 137 -20.80 -13.79 -7.86
CA GLN A 137 -22.17 -13.97 -8.32
C GLN A 137 -23.08 -14.53 -7.21
N GLU A 138 -22.65 -15.58 -6.52
CA GLU A 138 -23.43 -16.19 -5.43
C GLU A 138 -23.62 -15.22 -4.26
N PHE A 139 -22.61 -14.40 -3.98
CA PHE A 139 -22.67 -13.33 -2.99
C PHE A 139 -23.71 -12.28 -3.40
N ASN A 140 -23.73 -11.85 -4.66
CA ASN A 140 -24.72 -10.92 -5.18
C ASN A 140 -26.15 -11.49 -5.14
N ASP A 141 -26.32 -12.75 -5.52
CA ASP A 141 -27.61 -13.43 -5.50
C ASP A 141 -28.17 -13.51 -4.07
N LEU A 142 -27.30 -13.85 -3.10
CA LEU A 142 -27.69 -13.89 -1.70
C LEU A 142 -27.91 -12.49 -1.11
N LEU A 143 -27.14 -11.49 -1.54
CA LEU A 143 -27.31 -10.09 -1.15
C LEU A 143 -28.67 -9.53 -1.60
N ALA A 144 -29.19 -9.97 -2.77
CA ALA A 144 -30.50 -9.58 -3.27
C ALA A 144 -31.68 -10.23 -2.53
N ASN A 145 -31.43 -11.24 -1.69
CA ASN A 145 -32.47 -11.90 -0.92
C ASN A 145 -32.93 -11.02 0.27
N PRO A 146 -34.24 -10.71 0.42
CA PRO A 146 -34.76 -9.89 1.53
C PRO A 146 -34.59 -10.53 2.92
N ASP A 147 -34.29 -11.83 2.98
CA ASP A 147 -33.96 -12.56 4.21
C ASP A 147 -32.46 -12.58 4.53
N THR A 148 -31.66 -11.79 3.81
CA THR A 148 -30.22 -11.65 4.06
C THR A 148 -29.90 -10.35 4.78
N ILE A 149 -29.09 -10.47 5.82
CA ILE A 149 -28.45 -9.36 6.51
C ILE A 149 -26.97 -9.38 6.14
N VAL A 150 -26.53 -8.34 5.44
CA VAL A 150 -25.12 -8.16 5.07
C VAL A 150 -24.41 -7.27 6.09
N VAL A 151 -23.21 -7.68 6.51
CA VAL A 151 -22.43 -6.99 7.53
C VAL A 151 -20.99 -6.76 7.06
N ASP A 152 -20.56 -5.51 7.17
CA ASP A 152 -19.18 -5.09 6.94
C ASP A 152 -18.35 -5.31 8.21
N PHE A 153 -17.39 -6.25 8.17
CA PHE A 153 -16.45 -6.46 9.29
C PHE A 153 -15.23 -5.55 9.23
N ARG A 154 -15.28 -4.53 8.39
CA ARG A 154 -14.26 -3.50 8.35
C ARG A 154 -14.49 -2.45 9.42
N ASN A 155 -13.47 -1.65 9.67
CA ASN A 155 -13.58 -0.53 10.59
C ASN A 155 -14.27 0.66 9.89
N HIS A 156 -14.83 1.61 10.64
CA HIS A 156 -15.68 2.69 10.11
C HIS A 156 -15.04 3.47 8.93
N TYR A 157 -13.75 3.78 9.02
CA TYR A 157 -13.01 4.52 7.99
C TYR A 157 -12.79 3.75 6.68
N GLU A 158 -12.96 2.43 6.70
CA GLU A 158 -12.89 1.60 5.49
C GLU A 158 -14.25 1.63 4.79
N SER A 159 -15.34 1.58 5.56
CA SER A 159 -16.71 1.59 5.07
C SER A 159 -17.19 2.97 4.63
N GLU A 160 -16.66 4.05 5.22
CA GLU A 160 -17.04 5.43 4.89
C GLU A 160 -16.73 5.81 3.42
N VAL A 161 -15.76 5.14 2.77
CA VAL A 161 -15.37 5.41 1.37
C VAL A 161 -15.89 4.40 0.36
N GLY A 162 -16.44 3.28 0.82
CA GLY A 162 -17.05 2.29 -0.05
C GLY A 162 -17.51 1.09 0.73
N HIS A 163 -18.65 0.50 0.37
CA HIS A 163 -19.24 -0.67 1.02
C HIS A 163 -20.26 -1.34 0.07
N PHE A 164 -20.74 -2.54 0.43
CA PHE A 164 -21.83 -3.18 -0.31
C PHE A 164 -23.17 -2.52 -0.02
N GLU A 165 -24.02 -2.40 -1.02
CA GLU A 165 -25.38 -1.88 -0.85
C GLU A 165 -26.14 -2.65 0.24
N GLY A 166 -26.79 -1.91 1.15
CA GLY A 166 -27.55 -2.50 2.27
C GLY A 166 -26.72 -3.07 3.42
N ALA A 167 -25.38 -2.99 3.36
CA ALA A 167 -24.51 -3.47 4.43
C ALA A 167 -24.70 -2.69 5.74
N ILE A 168 -24.82 -3.41 6.84
CA ILE A 168 -24.62 -2.85 8.18
C ILE A 168 -23.13 -2.53 8.32
N THR A 169 -22.82 -1.27 8.61
CA THR A 169 -21.46 -0.74 8.77
C THR A 169 -21.25 -0.29 10.23
N PRO A 170 -20.76 -1.18 11.11
CA PRO A 170 -20.60 -0.84 12.52
C PRO A 170 -19.63 0.33 12.71
N ASP A 171 -20.02 1.31 13.53
CA ASP A 171 -19.20 2.48 13.80
C ASP A 171 -18.06 2.19 14.82
N VAL A 172 -17.13 1.33 14.42
CA VAL A 172 -16.02 0.86 15.28
C VAL A 172 -14.65 1.32 14.79
N GLU A 173 -13.72 1.54 15.72
CA GLU A 173 -12.33 1.83 15.36
C GLU A 173 -11.55 0.55 15.08
N ASN A 174 -11.92 -0.56 15.74
CA ASN A 174 -11.22 -1.83 15.68
C ASN A 174 -12.17 -3.01 15.46
N PHE A 175 -11.74 -3.99 14.66
CA PHE A 175 -12.47 -5.23 14.40
C PHE A 175 -13.00 -5.94 15.66
N ARG A 176 -12.21 -6.02 16.74
CA ARG A 176 -12.64 -6.69 17.99
C ARG A 176 -13.89 -6.08 18.63
N GLU A 177 -14.15 -4.79 18.39
CA GLU A 177 -15.33 -4.08 18.91
C GLU A 177 -16.58 -4.45 18.10
N SER A 178 -16.44 -4.79 16.81
CA SER A 178 -17.57 -5.12 15.93
C SER A 178 -18.32 -6.37 16.35
N LEU A 179 -17.60 -7.42 16.77
CA LEU A 179 -18.16 -8.74 17.05
C LEU A 179 -19.28 -8.72 18.11
N PRO A 180 -19.07 -8.17 19.33
CA PRO A 180 -20.13 -8.10 20.33
C PRO A 180 -21.30 -7.18 19.90
N ILE A 181 -21.01 -6.05 19.25
CA ILE A 181 -22.03 -5.09 18.79
C ILE A 181 -22.96 -5.73 17.77
N ILE A 182 -22.40 -6.39 16.75
CA ILE A 182 -23.17 -7.07 15.72
C ILE A 182 -23.94 -8.26 16.33
N ASN A 183 -23.31 -9.03 17.22
CA ASN A 183 -23.99 -10.14 17.88
C ASN A 183 -25.22 -9.68 18.65
N GLU A 184 -25.12 -8.59 19.42
CA GLU A 184 -26.23 -7.98 20.14
C GLU A 184 -27.32 -7.44 19.19
N GLN A 185 -26.92 -6.70 18.15
CA GLN A 185 -27.86 -6.14 17.17
C GLN A 185 -28.64 -7.23 16.42
N LEU A 186 -28.03 -8.40 16.21
CA LEU A 186 -28.59 -9.46 15.38
C LEU A 186 -29.13 -10.67 16.17
N GLN A 187 -29.30 -10.56 17.49
CA GLN A 187 -29.65 -11.73 18.32
C GLN A 187 -30.96 -12.41 17.93
N ASP A 188 -31.93 -11.63 17.46
CA ASP A 188 -33.27 -12.12 17.09
C ASP A 188 -33.32 -12.75 15.68
N PHE A 189 -32.24 -12.66 14.90
CA PHE A 189 -32.19 -13.10 13.50
C PHE A 189 -31.40 -14.40 13.29
N LYS A 190 -30.98 -15.07 14.37
CA LYS A 190 -30.09 -16.24 14.33
C LYS A 190 -30.63 -17.44 13.54
N GLU A 191 -31.95 -17.60 13.55
CA GLU A 191 -32.62 -18.80 13.05
C GLU A 191 -33.03 -18.68 11.58
N ASP A 192 -33.62 -17.53 11.20
CA ASP A 192 -34.38 -17.38 9.96
C ASP A 192 -33.69 -16.52 8.90
N LYS A 193 -32.67 -15.73 9.27
CA LYS A 193 -31.97 -14.83 8.34
C LYS A 193 -30.61 -15.37 7.94
N ASN A 194 -30.19 -15.05 6.73
CA ASN A 194 -28.82 -15.29 6.28
C ASN A 194 -27.92 -14.16 6.80
N LEU A 195 -26.83 -14.51 7.48
CA LEU A 195 -25.76 -13.58 7.84
C LEU A 195 -24.68 -13.63 6.75
N LEU A 196 -24.61 -12.59 5.94
CA LEU A 196 -23.65 -12.44 4.85
C LEU A 196 -22.54 -11.47 5.27
N MET A 197 -21.29 -11.88 5.16
CA MET A 197 -20.18 -11.13 5.74
C MET A 197 -19.06 -10.88 4.73
N TYR A 198 -18.40 -9.74 4.84
CA TYR A 198 -17.24 -9.44 4.03
C TYR A 198 -16.22 -8.57 4.77
N CYS A 199 -15.01 -8.55 4.22
CA CYS A 199 -13.99 -7.58 4.55
C CYS A 199 -13.04 -7.43 3.35
N THR A 200 -11.95 -6.66 3.48
CA THR A 200 -10.99 -6.38 2.39
C THR A 200 -10.45 -7.64 1.71
N GLY A 201 -9.95 -8.60 2.48
CA GLY A 201 -9.24 -9.78 1.97
C GLY A 201 -9.71 -11.12 2.55
N GLY A 202 -10.84 -11.15 3.27
CA GLY A 202 -11.45 -12.36 3.85
C GLY A 202 -10.99 -12.74 5.26
N ILE A 203 -9.76 -12.42 5.68
CA ILE A 203 -9.18 -12.93 6.95
C ILE A 203 -10.01 -12.67 8.22
N ARG A 204 -10.71 -11.54 8.31
CA ARG A 204 -11.58 -11.20 9.46
C ARG A 204 -12.83 -12.09 9.51
N CYS A 205 -13.41 -12.38 8.35
CA CYS A 205 -14.62 -13.17 8.22
C CYS A 205 -14.39 -14.64 8.61
N GLU A 206 -13.17 -15.15 8.47
CA GLU A 206 -12.83 -16.52 8.85
C GLU A 206 -13.17 -16.81 10.31
N LYS A 207 -12.70 -15.97 11.24
CA LYS A 207 -13.00 -16.13 12.67
C LYS A 207 -14.35 -15.55 13.06
N ALA A 208 -14.78 -14.45 12.43
CA ALA A 208 -16.11 -13.90 12.69
C ALA A 208 -17.20 -14.94 12.38
N SER A 209 -17.10 -15.64 11.25
CA SER A 209 -18.07 -16.65 10.84
C SER A 209 -18.15 -17.82 11.82
N ALA A 210 -17.00 -18.34 12.27
CA ALA A 210 -16.96 -19.36 13.30
C ALA A 210 -17.55 -18.86 14.63
N TYR A 211 -17.29 -17.61 15.01
CA TYR A 211 -17.88 -16.98 16.18
C TYR A 211 -19.42 -16.88 16.06
N PHE A 212 -19.97 -16.39 14.95
CA PHE A 212 -21.42 -16.28 14.78
C PHE A 212 -22.12 -17.63 14.74
N LYS A 213 -21.53 -18.65 14.11
CA LYS A 213 -22.05 -20.03 14.19
C LYS A 213 -22.08 -20.53 15.63
N HIS A 214 -21.04 -20.25 16.42
CA HIS A 214 -21.01 -20.57 17.85
C HIS A 214 -22.07 -19.80 18.66
N GLN A 215 -22.39 -18.56 18.28
CA GLN A 215 -23.47 -17.77 18.88
C GLN A 215 -24.89 -18.25 18.50
N GLY A 216 -25.00 -19.26 17.62
CA GLY A 216 -26.26 -19.88 17.24
C GLY A 216 -26.82 -19.46 15.87
N PHE A 217 -26.08 -18.65 15.09
CA PHE A 217 -26.52 -18.31 13.73
C PHE A 217 -26.45 -19.54 12.82
N LYS A 218 -27.58 -19.92 12.23
CA LYS A 218 -27.68 -21.12 11.38
C LYS A 218 -27.08 -20.92 9.99
N ASN A 219 -27.38 -19.77 9.39
CA ASN A 219 -27.08 -19.46 8.00
C ASN A 219 -25.99 -18.41 7.92
N VAL A 220 -24.72 -18.83 7.89
CA VAL A 220 -23.57 -17.93 7.93
C VAL A 220 -22.73 -18.08 6.66
N TYR A 221 -22.58 -16.99 5.92
CA TYR A 221 -21.91 -16.93 4.62
C TYR A 221 -20.86 -15.82 4.61
N GLN A 222 -19.83 -15.97 3.79
CA GLN A 222 -18.77 -14.99 3.68
C GLN A 222 -18.25 -14.86 2.25
N LEU A 223 -17.84 -13.66 1.87
CA LEU A 223 -17.25 -13.38 0.58
C LEU A 223 -15.89 -14.06 0.44
N GLU A 224 -15.76 -14.94 -0.55
CA GLU A 224 -14.50 -15.63 -0.82
C GLU A 224 -13.42 -14.64 -1.26
N GLY A 225 -12.29 -14.63 -0.56
CA GLY A 225 -11.17 -13.73 -0.87
C GLY A 225 -11.39 -12.25 -0.55
N GLY A 226 -12.59 -11.86 -0.09
CA GLY A 226 -12.96 -10.49 0.26
C GLY A 226 -13.18 -9.58 -0.95
N ILE A 227 -13.25 -8.27 -0.70
CA ILE A 227 -13.54 -7.24 -1.71
C ILE A 227 -12.53 -7.27 -2.87
N ILE A 228 -11.25 -7.58 -2.61
CA ILE A 228 -10.22 -7.65 -3.65
C ILE A 228 -10.56 -8.73 -4.69
N GLU A 229 -10.91 -9.94 -4.22
CA GLU A 229 -11.25 -11.06 -5.11
C GLU A 229 -12.60 -10.84 -5.79
N TYR A 230 -13.57 -10.24 -5.08
CA TYR A 230 -14.84 -9.83 -5.67
C TYR A 230 -14.65 -8.88 -6.86
N ALA A 231 -13.84 -7.83 -6.70
CA ALA A 231 -13.58 -6.88 -7.78
C ALA A 231 -12.88 -7.52 -8.97
N ARG A 232 -12.01 -8.50 -8.73
CA ARG A 232 -11.37 -9.30 -9.78
C ARG A 232 -12.42 -10.12 -10.55
N GLN A 233 -13.30 -10.84 -9.86
CA GLN A 233 -14.37 -11.64 -10.48
C GLN A 233 -15.38 -10.76 -11.22
N VAL A 234 -15.79 -9.62 -10.65
CA VAL A 234 -16.64 -8.61 -11.34
C VAL A 234 -16.06 -8.23 -12.70
N LYS A 235 -14.76 -7.95 -12.75
CA LYS A 235 -14.09 -7.56 -14.00
C LYS A 235 -13.91 -8.72 -14.98
N GLU A 236 -13.46 -9.87 -14.50
CA GLU A 236 -13.14 -11.02 -15.36
C GLU A 236 -14.36 -11.78 -15.85
N GLU A 237 -15.37 -11.92 -14.99
CA GLU A 237 -16.59 -12.70 -15.25
C GLU A 237 -17.76 -11.82 -15.71
N GLY A 238 -17.61 -10.48 -15.67
CA GLY A 238 -18.65 -9.54 -16.10
C GLY A 238 -19.85 -9.46 -15.15
N VAL A 239 -19.65 -9.81 -13.88
CA VAL A 239 -20.66 -9.70 -12.82
C VAL A 239 -20.91 -8.22 -12.50
N GLU A 240 -22.16 -7.83 -12.25
CA GLU A 240 -22.49 -6.47 -11.82
C GLU A 240 -21.92 -6.21 -10.40
N SER A 241 -21.16 -5.13 -10.20
CA SER A 241 -20.69 -4.75 -8.87
C SER A 241 -21.84 -4.25 -8.01
N LYS A 242 -22.05 -4.87 -6.85
CA LYS A 242 -22.91 -4.39 -5.75
C LYS A 242 -22.11 -3.70 -4.65
N PHE A 243 -20.78 -3.69 -4.78
CA PHE A 243 -19.91 -2.82 -3.99
C PHE A 243 -19.89 -1.44 -4.64
N VAL A 244 -20.05 -0.38 -3.84
CA VAL A 244 -20.05 1.00 -4.29
C VAL A 244 -18.85 1.72 -3.69
N GLY A 245 -18.06 2.41 -4.51
CA GLY A 245 -16.98 3.28 -4.11
C GLY A 245 -15.60 2.62 -4.04
N LYS A 246 -14.83 3.00 -3.03
CA LYS A 246 -13.40 2.64 -2.88
C LYS A 246 -13.19 1.59 -1.80
N ASN A 247 -12.33 0.61 -2.06
CA ASN A 247 -11.88 -0.33 -1.04
C ASN A 247 -10.64 0.23 -0.33
N PHE A 248 -10.68 0.40 0.99
CA PHE A 248 -9.50 0.80 1.75
C PHE A 248 -8.46 -0.33 1.82
N VAL A 249 -7.20 -0.02 1.53
CA VAL A 249 -6.07 -0.95 1.64
C VAL A 249 -5.01 -0.47 2.63
N PHE A 250 -4.34 -1.40 3.30
CA PHE A 250 -3.47 -1.14 4.45
C PHE A 250 -2.00 -0.87 4.06
N ASP A 251 -1.82 -0.09 3.00
CA ASP A 251 -0.52 0.25 2.43
C ASP A 251 -0.49 1.73 1.99
N HIS A 252 0.57 2.18 1.33
CA HIS A 252 0.72 3.60 0.99
C HIS A 252 -0.34 4.13 0.01
N ARG A 253 -1.07 3.25 -0.71
CA ARG A 253 -2.16 3.65 -1.61
C ARG A 253 -3.39 4.14 -0.85
N LEU A 254 -3.63 3.64 0.36
CA LEU A 254 -4.79 3.96 1.22
C LEU A 254 -6.17 3.77 0.58
N GLY A 255 -6.24 3.16 -0.59
CA GLY A 255 -7.45 2.73 -1.25
C GLY A 255 -7.18 2.24 -2.66
N GLU A 256 -8.12 1.50 -3.21
CA GLU A 256 -8.18 1.11 -4.61
C GLU A 256 -9.64 1.23 -5.08
N ARG A 257 -9.85 1.76 -6.28
CA ARG A 257 -11.19 2.06 -6.77
C ARG A 257 -11.85 0.79 -7.29
N ILE A 258 -13.06 0.51 -6.79
CA ILE A 258 -13.87 -0.63 -7.23
C ILE A 258 -14.95 -0.15 -8.20
N THR A 259 -15.62 0.96 -7.86
CA THR A 259 -16.48 1.71 -8.78
C THR A 259 -16.13 3.19 -8.78
N ASP A 260 -16.59 3.91 -9.80
CA ASP A 260 -16.38 5.36 -9.93
C ASP A 260 -17.23 6.17 -8.96
N ASP A 261 -17.97 5.55 -8.05
CA ASP A 261 -18.81 6.25 -7.09
C ASP A 261 -17.97 6.87 -5.97
N ILE A 262 -18.25 8.13 -5.65
CA ILE A 262 -17.76 8.78 -4.44
C ILE A 262 -18.95 8.90 -3.50
N ILE A 263 -18.92 8.12 -2.42
CA ILE A 263 -19.95 8.13 -1.36
C ILE A 263 -19.50 8.90 -0.10
N ALA A 264 -18.26 9.39 -0.10
CA ALA A 264 -17.66 10.10 1.01
C ALA A 264 -17.47 11.59 0.72
N GLN A 265 -17.15 12.35 1.76
CA GLN A 265 -16.88 13.78 1.66
C GLN A 265 -15.64 14.18 2.47
N CYS A 266 -15.02 15.27 2.07
CA CYS A 266 -13.91 15.89 2.79
C CYS A 266 -14.33 16.22 4.22
N HIS A 267 -13.62 15.69 5.20
CA HIS A 267 -13.91 15.90 6.62
C HIS A 267 -13.71 17.36 7.07
N GLN A 268 -13.05 18.19 6.27
CA GLN A 268 -12.78 19.61 6.55
C GLN A 268 -13.78 20.57 5.90
N CYS A 269 -14.18 20.32 4.64
CA CYS A 269 -15.02 21.25 3.87
C CYS A 269 -16.34 20.68 3.35
N GLY A 270 -16.57 19.37 3.48
CA GLY A 270 -17.82 18.72 3.05
C GLY A 270 -17.96 18.50 1.53
N LYS A 271 -16.94 18.84 0.72
CA LYS A 271 -16.94 18.52 -0.72
C LYS A 271 -16.83 17.02 -0.94
N PRO A 272 -17.53 16.44 -1.94
CA PRO A 272 -17.38 15.02 -2.28
C PRO A 272 -15.93 14.67 -2.61
N CYS A 273 -15.36 13.73 -1.85
CA CYS A 273 -14.09 13.09 -2.12
C CYS A 273 -13.93 11.87 -1.20
N ASP A 274 -13.09 10.93 -1.60
CA ASP A 274 -12.82 9.67 -0.89
C ASP A 274 -11.32 9.49 -0.62
N ASN A 275 -10.53 10.56 -0.69
CA ASN A 275 -9.08 10.53 -0.51
C ASN A 275 -8.71 10.48 0.98
N HIS A 276 -8.25 9.31 1.42
CA HIS A 276 -7.68 9.15 2.76
C HIS A 276 -6.29 9.78 2.85
N THR A 277 -6.09 10.57 3.89
CA THR A 277 -4.85 11.29 4.18
C THR A 277 -4.45 11.05 5.62
N ASN A 278 -3.16 10.75 5.84
CA ASN A 278 -2.59 10.78 7.18
C ASN A 278 -2.13 12.20 7.49
N CYS A 279 -2.45 12.70 8.69
CA CYS A 279 -1.98 13.99 9.16
C CYS A 279 -0.44 14.06 9.08
N ALA A 280 0.08 15.07 8.38
CA ALA A 280 1.53 15.28 8.22
C ALA A 280 2.27 15.58 9.53
N ASN A 281 1.56 15.97 10.59
CA ASN A 281 2.14 16.11 11.91
C ASN A 281 2.49 14.74 12.49
N ASP A 282 3.79 14.46 12.65
CA ASP A 282 4.34 13.24 13.25
C ASP A 282 3.84 12.95 14.68
N ALA A 283 3.37 13.99 15.39
CA ALA A 283 2.77 13.83 16.72
C ALA A 283 1.29 13.41 16.68
N CYS A 284 0.66 13.40 15.49
CA CYS A 284 -0.76 13.19 15.29
C CYS A 284 -1.06 11.89 14.51
N HIS A 285 -0.64 11.81 13.24
CA HIS A 285 -0.95 10.72 12.31
C HIS A 285 -2.45 10.33 12.21
N LEU A 286 -3.37 11.26 12.48
CA LEU A 286 -4.80 11.03 12.26
C LEU A 286 -5.07 10.68 10.79
N LEU A 287 -5.78 9.58 10.52
CA LEU A 287 -6.29 9.28 9.17
C LEU A 287 -7.65 9.96 8.99
N PHE A 288 -7.85 10.71 7.92
CA PHE A 288 -9.10 11.42 7.62
C PHE A 288 -9.28 11.58 6.10
N ILE A 289 -10.46 12.01 5.66
CA ILE A 289 -10.72 12.28 4.24
C ILE A 289 -10.45 13.75 3.92
N GLN A 290 -9.62 14.01 2.90
CA GLN A 290 -9.22 15.36 2.50
C GLN A 290 -9.26 15.54 0.99
N CYS A 291 -9.99 16.55 0.50
CA CYS A 291 -9.95 16.93 -0.92
C CYS A 291 -8.65 17.67 -1.27
N ASP A 292 -8.31 17.71 -2.56
CA ASP A 292 -7.06 18.32 -3.04
C ASP A 292 -6.92 19.81 -2.70
N GLU A 293 -8.04 20.56 -2.68
CA GLU A 293 -8.05 21.96 -2.28
C GLU A 293 -7.68 22.11 -0.79
N CYS A 294 -8.31 21.33 0.08
CA CYS A 294 -7.99 21.34 1.51
C CYS A 294 -6.57 20.84 1.77
N LYS A 295 -6.10 19.86 1.00
CA LYS A 295 -4.72 19.39 1.05
C LYS A 295 -3.71 20.47 0.68
N ALA A 296 -4.00 21.27 -0.35
CA ALA A 296 -3.13 22.39 -0.75
C ALA A 296 -3.09 23.51 0.31
N ILE A 297 -4.22 23.76 0.99
CA ILE A 297 -4.32 24.80 2.03
C ILE A 297 -3.72 24.33 3.36
N MET A 298 -3.95 23.07 3.74
CA MET A 298 -3.62 22.53 5.07
C MET A 298 -2.39 21.62 5.05
N GLU A 299 -1.71 21.47 3.91
CA GLU A 299 -0.50 20.66 3.75
C GLU A 299 -0.61 19.23 4.33
N ASN A 300 -1.71 18.55 4.04
CA ASN A 300 -2.05 17.23 4.60
C ASN A 300 -2.26 17.18 6.11
N THR A 301 -2.57 18.30 6.78
CA THR A 301 -2.88 18.30 8.21
C THR A 301 -4.38 18.31 8.50
N CYS A 302 -4.77 17.67 9.61
CA CYS A 302 -6.18 17.54 9.98
C CYS A 302 -6.77 18.79 10.63
N SER A 303 -5.94 19.68 11.18
CA SER A 303 -6.37 20.86 11.93
C SER A 303 -5.37 22.01 11.78
N THR A 304 -5.81 23.23 12.06
CA THR A 304 -4.94 24.42 12.10
C THR A 304 -3.79 24.27 13.08
N GLU A 305 -4.03 23.66 14.25
CA GLU A 305 -2.97 23.36 15.21
C GLU A 305 -1.90 22.43 14.62
N CYS A 306 -2.31 21.38 13.90
CA CYS A 306 -1.35 20.50 13.24
C CYS A 306 -0.59 21.21 12.11
N HIS A 307 -1.27 22.09 11.37
CA HIS A 307 -0.66 22.93 10.34
C HIS A 307 0.42 23.86 10.92
N GLU A 308 0.13 24.50 12.05
CA GLU A 308 1.09 25.35 12.75
C GLU A 308 2.29 24.53 13.26
N ILE A 309 2.04 23.33 13.82
CA ILE A 309 3.11 22.47 14.35
C ILE A 309 4.11 22.05 13.27
N ILE A 310 3.66 21.68 12.06
CA ILE A 310 4.58 21.23 11.00
C ILE A 310 5.49 22.37 10.49
N HIS A 311 5.12 23.63 10.74
CA HIS A 311 5.91 24.81 10.38
C HIS A 311 6.88 25.28 11.48
N LEU A 312 6.84 24.65 12.67
CA LEU A 312 7.80 24.95 13.74
C LEU A 312 9.19 24.39 13.40
N PRO A 313 10.28 24.93 14.02
CA PRO A 313 11.60 24.33 13.91
C PRO A 313 11.60 22.85 14.30
N GLN A 314 12.41 22.03 13.61
CA GLN A 314 12.43 20.57 13.81
C GLN A 314 12.67 20.17 15.28
N GLU A 315 13.52 20.91 16.00
CA GLU A 315 13.79 20.69 17.42
C GLU A 315 12.53 20.83 18.29
N GLU A 316 11.68 21.82 17.99
CA GLU A 316 10.41 22.02 18.69
C GLU A 316 9.39 20.93 18.34
N GLN A 317 9.31 20.53 17.07
CA GLN A 317 8.46 19.40 16.66
C GLN A 317 8.87 18.13 17.40
N VAL A 318 10.18 17.87 17.50
CA VAL A 318 10.76 16.74 18.24
C VAL A 318 10.44 16.84 19.74
N ALA A 319 10.55 18.03 20.33
CA ALA A 319 10.22 18.25 21.73
C ALA A 319 8.75 17.98 22.03
N ARG A 320 7.83 18.46 21.16
CA ARG A 320 6.37 18.27 21.29
C ARG A 320 5.94 16.82 21.12
N ARG A 321 6.63 16.04 20.28
CA ARG A 321 6.33 14.60 20.12
C ARG A 321 7.00 13.71 21.17
N LYS A 322 7.98 14.22 21.93
CA LYS A 322 8.72 13.43 22.91
C LYS A 322 7.78 12.87 23.98
N GLY A 323 7.82 11.56 24.17
CA GLY A 323 6.97 10.86 25.15
C GLY A 323 5.57 10.49 24.65
N LEU A 324 5.15 10.99 23.48
CA LEU A 324 3.89 10.56 22.86
C LEU A 324 4.08 9.22 22.13
N GLN A 325 3.36 8.19 22.56
CA GLN A 325 3.28 6.91 21.82
C GLN A 325 2.22 7.00 20.71
N VAL A 326 2.52 7.78 19.67
CA VAL A 326 1.60 8.03 18.54
C VAL A 326 1.61 6.89 17.51
N GLY A 327 2.61 6.01 17.54
CA GLY A 327 2.71 4.86 16.63
C GLY A 327 1.50 3.90 16.67
N ASN A 328 0.73 3.92 17.77
CA ASN A 328 -0.53 3.17 17.93
C ASN A 328 -1.79 4.03 17.63
N LYS A 329 -1.64 5.34 17.44
CA LYS A 329 -2.71 6.30 17.07
C LYS A 329 -2.74 6.64 15.59
N VAL A 330 -1.86 6.05 14.78
CA VAL A 330 -1.92 6.08 13.29
C VAL A 330 -3.33 5.72 12.79
N PHE A 331 -4.12 5.06 13.63
CA PHE A 331 -5.49 4.67 13.37
C PHE A 331 -6.52 5.16 14.42
N ARG A 332 -6.33 6.32 15.06
CA ARG A 332 -7.49 7.12 15.49
C ARG A 332 -8.00 7.79 14.21
N LYS A 333 -9.14 7.36 13.68
CA LYS A 333 -9.51 7.66 12.29
C LYS A 333 -10.79 8.45 12.26
N GLY A 334 -10.85 9.45 11.39
CA GLY A 334 -12.05 10.23 11.06
C GLY A 334 -12.63 11.11 12.17
N LYS A 335 -12.47 10.79 13.46
CA LYS A 335 -13.32 11.32 14.55
C LYS A 335 -12.73 12.47 15.38
N SER A 336 -11.72 13.17 14.88
CA SER A 336 -11.18 14.34 15.59
C SER A 336 -12.23 15.45 15.70
N GLU A 337 -12.37 16.09 16.86
CA GLU A 337 -13.26 17.26 17.05
C GLU A 337 -12.91 18.43 16.11
N ALA A 338 -11.68 18.48 15.61
CA ALA A 338 -11.27 19.48 14.62
C ALA A 338 -11.88 19.28 13.22
N LEU A 339 -12.45 18.09 12.95
CA LEU A 339 -13.03 17.74 11.66
C LEU A 339 -14.54 17.98 11.68
N LYS A 340 -15.00 19.00 10.96
CA LYS A 340 -16.40 19.45 10.96
C LYS A 340 -17.35 18.45 10.33
N PHE A 341 -16.89 17.69 9.34
CA PHE A 341 -17.69 16.76 8.55
C PHE A 341 -17.32 15.29 8.84
N LYS A 342 -16.85 15.01 10.06
CA LYS A 342 -16.36 13.67 10.49
C LYS A 342 -17.40 12.54 10.44
N ASN A 343 -18.69 12.85 10.52
CA ASN A 343 -19.77 11.85 10.46
C ASN A 343 -20.26 11.62 9.02
N SER A 344 -19.33 11.59 8.06
CA SER A 344 -19.68 11.37 6.64
C SER A 344 -20.40 10.04 6.41
N GLY A 345 -20.19 9.05 7.28
CA GLY A 345 -20.78 7.71 7.22
C GLY A 345 -22.26 7.61 7.57
N ASP A 346 -22.91 8.68 8.04
CA ASP A 346 -24.38 8.72 8.23
C ASP A 346 -25.13 8.99 6.91
N LEU A 347 -24.39 9.21 5.82
CA LEU A 347 -24.96 9.42 4.49
C LEU A 347 -25.35 8.06 3.89
N SER A 348 -26.60 8.00 3.41
CA SER A 348 -27.12 6.90 2.60
C SER A 348 -26.14 6.52 1.48
N THR A 349 -26.23 5.29 0.95
CA THR A 349 -25.50 4.76 -0.24
C THR A 349 -25.62 5.61 -1.52
N GLN A 350 -26.19 6.82 -1.45
CA GLN A 350 -26.26 7.77 -2.54
C GLN A 350 -24.86 8.26 -2.91
N THR A 351 -24.48 7.97 -4.15
CA THR A 351 -23.33 8.57 -4.81
C THR A 351 -23.41 10.09 -4.77
N LEU A 352 -22.43 10.73 -4.12
CA LEU A 352 -22.32 12.18 -4.00
C LEU A 352 -21.68 12.81 -5.24
N ALA A 353 -20.77 12.08 -5.88
CA ALA A 353 -20.14 12.43 -7.13
C ALA A 353 -19.65 11.17 -7.84
N LYS A 354 -19.38 11.26 -9.14
CA LYS A 354 -18.55 10.28 -9.82
C LYS A 354 -17.11 10.76 -9.80
N ALA A 355 -16.19 9.88 -9.46
CA ALA A 355 -14.78 10.09 -9.71
C ALA A 355 -14.64 10.45 -11.19
N LYS A 356 -13.95 11.56 -11.46
CA LYS A 356 -13.49 11.78 -12.82
C LYS A 356 -12.61 10.59 -13.15
N PRO A 357 -12.66 10.05 -14.39
CA PRO A 357 -11.60 9.16 -14.83
C PRO A 357 -10.33 9.87 -14.46
N GLU A 358 -9.50 9.24 -13.64
CA GLU A 358 -8.17 9.76 -13.46
C GLU A 358 -7.64 9.83 -14.89
N THR A 359 -7.55 11.05 -15.45
CA THR A 359 -6.35 11.39 -16.18
C THR A 359 -5.33 10.96 -15.17
N LYS A 360 -4.73 9.83 -15.46
CA LYS A 360 -3.43 9.48 -14.96
C LYS A 360 -2.57 10.70 -15.31
N ASP A 361 -2.68 11.76 -14.52
CA ASP A 361 -1.55 12.44 -13.91
C ASP A 361 -0.88 11.34 -13.08
N ILE A 362 -0.38 10.35 -13.82
CA ILE A 362 0.91 9.83 -13.49
C ILE A 362 1.67 11.16 -13.37
N ARG A 363 2.12 11.44 -12.15
CA ARG A 363 3.49 11.89 -12.02
C ARG A 363 4.42 10.84 -12.69
N GLN A 364 4.19 10.50 -13.96
CA GLN A 364 5.19 10.59 -14.98
C GLN A 364 5.63 12.06 -14.90
N LYS A 365 6.50 12.36 -13.92
CA LYS A 365 7.83 12.77 -14.37
C LYS A 365 8.10 11.82 -15.51
N ILE A 366 7.90 12.26 -16.76
CA ILE A 366 8.16 11.47 -17.97
C ILE A 366 9.38 10.66 -17.59
N LYS A 367 9.21 9.35 -17.36
CA LYS A 367 10.22 8.55 -16.66
C LYS A 367 11.27 8.43 -17.74
N VAL A 368 12.16 9.41 -17.76
CA VAL A 368 13.22 9.51 -18.73
C VAL A 368 13.98 8.22 -18.54
N LYS A 369 13.77 7.25 -19.43
CA LYS A 369 14.30 5.90 -19.29
C LYS A 369 15.81 6.06 -19.31
N LYS A 370 16.44 6.09 -18.16
CA LYS A 370 17.86 6.37 -18.04
C LYS A 370 18.61 5.09 -17.75
N VAL A 371 19.69 4.85 -18.49
CA VAL A 371 20.57 3.70 -18.27
C VAL A 371 21.87 4.22 -17.70
N LEU A 372 22.34 3.63 -16.59
CA LEU A 372 23.66 3.95 -16.05
C LEU A 372 24.73 3.57 -17.08
N ILE A 373 25.55 4.53 -17.48
CA ILE A 373 26.59 4.35 -18.50
C ILE A 373 27.97 4.28 -17.86
N GLY A 374 28.24 5.11 -16.85
CA GLY A 374 29.58 5.25 -16.30
C GLY A 374 29.65 6.01 -14.98
N LYS A 375 30.86 6.18 -14.46
CA LYS A 375 31.16 6.89 -13.21
C LYS A 375 32.16 8.01 -13.44
N GLY A 376 32.04 9.09 -12.68
CA GLY A 376 32.97 10.20 -12.72
C GLY A 376 34.34 9.82 -12.16
N GLU A 377 35.40 10.14 -12.90
CA GLU A 377 36.79 9.94 -12.46
C GLU A 377 37.45 11.27 -12.08
N HIS A 378 37.21 12.34 -12.84
CA HIS A 378 37.85 13.62 -12.59
C HIS A 378 37.09 14.81 -13.16
N TYR A 379 37.43 16.02 -12.68
CA TYR A 379 36.92 17.26 -13.24
C TYR A 379 38.02 18.33 -13.31
N TYR A 380 38.37 18.73 -14.53
CA TYR A 380 39.39 19.73 -14.82
C TYR A 380 38.79 21.14 -14.73
N SER A 381 38.84 21.72 -13.53
CA SER A 381 38.14 22.99 -13.22
C SER A 381 38.49 24.18 -14.12
N LYS A 382 39.73 24.27 -14.62
CA LYS A 382 40.17 25.37 -15.49
C LYS A 382 39.57 25.29 -16.90
N SER A 383 39.46 24.08 -17.43
CA SER A 383 38.98 23.82 -18.79
C SER A 383 37.51 23.40 -18.83
N LYS A 384 36.86 23.25 -17.67
CA LYS A 384 35.48 22.77 -17.52
C LYS A 384 35.24 21.41 -18.17
N ILE A 385 36.21 20.51 -18.08
CA ILE A 385 36.13 19.16 -18.67
C ILE A 385 35.83 18.14 -17.57
N GLY A 386 34.78 17.35 -17.74
CA GLY A 386 34.51 16.17 -16.92
C GLY A 386 35.11 14.92 -17.55
N GLN A 387 35.67 14.04 -16.72
CA GLN A 387 36.20 12.73 -17.11
C GLN A 387 35.37 11.62 -16.49
N PHE A 388 34.97 10.64 -17.31
CA PHE A 388 34.16 9.50 -16.90
C PHE A 388 34.69 8.20 -17.49
N LEU A 389 34.52 7.10 -16.76
CA LEU A 389 34.76 5.74 -17.26
C LEU A 389 33.44 5.10 -17.67
N ILE A 390 33.36 4.59 -18.90
CA ILE A 390 32.18 3.90 -19.43
C ILE A 390 32.20 2.43 -18.96
N GLU A 391 31.16 1.99 -18.27
CA GLU A 391 31.06 0.66 -17.65
C GLU A 391 30.02 -0.26 -18.32
N ASN A 392 28.93 0.27 -18.89
CA ASN A 392 27.76 -0.57 -19.24
C ASN A 392 27.33 -0.53 -20.71
N LYS A 393 27.20 0.65 -21.32
CA LYS A 393 26.69 0.80 -22.70
C LYS A 393 27.46 1.89 -23.44
N GLU A 394 27.39 1.85 -24.77
CA GLU A 394 27.99 2.85 -25.64
C GLU A 394 27.29 4.21 -25.51
N LEU A 395 28.06 5.27 -25.71
CA LEU A 395 27.62 6.66 -25.63
C LEU A 395 28.09 7.43 -26.86
N SER A 396 27.20 8.15 -27.53
CA SER A 396 27.48 8.86 -28.78
C SER A 396 27.27 10.36 -28.65
N VAL A 397 27.94 11.12 -29.50
CA VAL A 397 27.67 12.56 -29.67
C VAL A 397 26.21 12.74 -30.09
N GLY A 398 25.51 13.70 -29.48
CA GLY A 398 24.08 13.92 -29.67
C GLY A 398 23.18 13.22 -28.64
N ASP A 399 23.69 12.27 -27.86
CA ASP A 399 22.93 11.64 -26.79
C ASP A 399 22.60 12.64 -25.67
N LYS A 400 21.39 12.54 -25.13
CA LYS A 400 21.02 13.16 -23.86
C LYS A 400 21.57 12.33 -22.72
N VAL A 401 22.20 12.99 -21.75
CA VAL A 401 22.75 12.37 -20.56
C VAL A 401 22.29 13.09 -19.31
N LEU A 402 22.21 12.33 -18.22
CA LEU A 402 21.98 12.83 -16.87
C LEU A 402 23.19 12.51 -16.02
N ILE A 403 23.77 13.52 -15.38
CA ILE A 403 24.77 13.35 -14.32
C ILE A 403 24.06 13.50 -12.99
N SER A 404 24.20 12.50 -12.12
CA SER A 404 23.56 12.50 -10.80
C SER A 404 24.57 12.16 -9.71
N GLY A 405 24.59 12.98 -8.67
CA GLY A 405 25.40 12.69 -7.49
C GLY A 405 24.96 13.47 -6.24
N PRO A 406 25.42 13.04 -5.05
CA PRO A 406 24.89 13.53 -3.77
C PRO A 406 24.99 15.05 -3.56
N THR A 407 26.05 15.66 -4.10
CA THR A 407 26.28 17.12 -4.01
C THR A 407 25.98 17.87 -5.29
N THR A 408 26.05 17.18 -6.43
CA THR A 408 25.87 17.77 -7.77
C THR A 408 24.39 17.89 -8.13
N GLY A 409 23.53 17.11 -7.47
CA GLY A 409 22.12 16.99 -7.82
C GLY A 409 21.95 16.26 -9.15
N GLU A 410 20.79 16.45 -9.79
CA GLU A 410 20.51 15.93 -11.13
C GLU A 410 20.75 17.05 -12.16
N GLN A 411 21.63 16.81 -13.13
CA GLN A 411 21.96 17.75 -14.20
C GLN A 411 21.86 17.06 -15.56
N GLU A 412 20.97 17.55 -16.42
CA GLU A 412 20.78 17.03 -17.77
C GLU A 412 21.59 17.83 -18.80
N PHE A 413 22.13 17.14 -19.78
CA PHE A 413 22.95 17.74 -20.83
C PHE A 413 22.89 16.93 -22.13
N THR A 414 23.13 17.57 -23.27
CA THR A 414 23.27 16.88 -24.57
C THR A 414 24.72 16.95 -25.01
N ILE A 415 25.32 15.79 -25.28
CA ILE A 415 26.74 15.72 -25.58
C ILE A 415 27.01 16.34 -26.95
N LYS A 416 27.89 17.35 -26.99
CA LYS A 416 28.29 18.02 -28.24
C LYS A 416 29.55 17.43 -28.85
N GLU A 417 30.50 17.02 -28.03
CA GLU A 417 31.77 16.44 -28.43
C GLU A 417 32.21 15.42 -27.39
N ILE A 418 32.83 14.32 -27.83
CA ILE A 418 33.42 13.30 -26.97
C ILE A 418 34.87 13.11 -27.37
N PHE A 419 35.75 13.01 -26.37
CA PHE A 419 37.10 12.50 -26.55
C PHE A 419 37.21 11.17 -25.83
N ALA A 420 37.34 10.07 -26.55
CA ALA A 420 37.55 8.74 -26.00
C ALA A 420 39.05 8.44 -25.96
N ASN A 421 39.58 8.16 -24.77
CA ASN A 421 41.01 7.94 -24.50
C ASN A 421 41.91 9.06 -25.06
N GLY A 422 41.41 10.31 -25.02
CA GLY A 422 42.13 11.50 -25.49
C GLY A 422 42.03 11.79 -27.00
N ILE A 423 41.29 10.98 -27.78
CA ILE A 423 41.09 11.18 -29.22
C ILE A 423 39.63 11.58 -29.47
N SER A 424 39.40 12.59 -30.31
CA SER A 424 38.06 13.00 -30.72
C SER A 424 37.34 11.83 -31.41
N SER A 425 36.14 11.50 -30.92
CA SER A 425 35.36 10.36 -31.39
C SER A 425 33.88 10.70 -31.41
N GLU A 426 33.14 10.11 -32.36
CA GLU A 426 31.69 10.25 -32.44
C GLU A 426 30.96 9.33 -31.43
N SER A 427 31.65 8.30 -30.92
CA SER A 427 31.12 7.36 -29.93
C SER A 427 32.20 6.83 -28.99
N ALA A 428 31.77 6.34 -27.82
CA ALA A 428 32.61 5.71 -26.81
C ALA A 428 32.03 4.36 -26.39
N LYS A 429 32.90 3.38 -26.18
CA LYS A 429 32.56 2.00 -25.86
C LYS A 429 32.81 1.68 -24.39
N VAL A 430 32.28 0.54 -23.95
CA VAL A 430 32.54 0.03 -22.60
C VAL A 430 34.04 -0.19 -22.40
N GLY A 431 34.58 0.38 -21.33
CA GLY A 431 36.00 0.40 -21.02
C GLY A 431 36.73 1.69 -21.41
N ASP A 432 36.13 2.57 -22.20
CA ASP A 432 36.76 3.84 -22.59
C ASP A 432 36.71 4.88 -21.46
N GLN A 433 37.81 5.63 -21.33
CA GLN A 433 37.82 6.87 -20.57
C GLN A 433 37.40 8.02 -21.47
N ILE A 434 36.28 8.65 -21.15
CA ILE A 434 35.75 9.75 -21.94
C ILE A 434 35.94 11.08 -21.24
N THR A 435 36.18 12.11 -22.04
CA THR A 435 36.18 13.50 -21.59
C THR A 435 35.32 14.37 -22.48
N PHE A 436 34.55 15.27 -21.88
CA PHE A 436 33.73 16.26 -22.58
C PHE A 436 33.51 17.50 -21.70
N GLU A 437 33.14 18.62 -22.34
CA GLU A 437 32.90 19.89 -21.64
C GLU A 437 31.60 19.86 -20.83
N ILE A 438 31.66 20.28 -19.57
CA ILE A 438 30.54 20.31 -18.64
C ILE A 438 30.55 21.63 -17.86
N PRO A 439 29.44 22.40 -17.84
CA PRO A 439 29.42 23.73 -17.23
C PRO A 439 29.39 23.74 -15.70
N PHE A 440 29.34 22.58 -15.05
CA PHE A 440 29.26 22.40 -13.61
C PHE A 440 30.31 21.38 -13.12
N ARG A 441 30.64 21.46 -11.82
CA ARG A 441 31.71 20.67 -11.22
C ARG A 441 31.25 19.24 -10.93
N VAL A 442 31.99 18.26 -11.47
CA VAL A 442 31.76 16.82 -11.25
C VAL A 442 32.61 16.29 -10.08
N ARG A 443 32.11 15.27 -9.38
CA ARG A 443 32.74 14.54 -8.28
C ARG A 443 32.93 13.06 -8.64
N LEU A 444 33.84 12.39 -7.94
CA LEU A 444 34.08 10.94 -8.06
C LEU A 444 32.83 10.09 -7.74
N SER A 445 31.94 10.62 -6.90
CA SER A 445 30.68 9.96 -6.54
C SER A 445 29.59 10.09 -7.61
N ASP A 446 29.81 10.93 -8.62
CA ASP A 446 28.79 11.23 -9.62
C ASP A 446 28.70 10.10 -10.63
N LYS A 447 27.47 9.76 -11.01
CA LYS A 447 27.15 8.73 -11.98
C LYS A 447 26.64 9.37 -13.26
N LEU A 448 27.04 8.82 -14.40
CA LEU A 448 26.62 9.23 -15.73
C LEU A 448 25.57 8.26 -16.25
N TYR A 449 24.40 8.78 -16.62
CA TYR A 449 23.32 8.03 -17.22
C TYR A 449 23.03 8.54 -18.64
N LYS A 450 22.69 7.66 -19.56
CA LYS A 450 22.14 8.01 -20.89
C LYS A 450 20.63 7.99 -20.78
N ILE A 451 20.03 9.07 -21.23
CA ILE A 451 18.59 9.22 -21.39
C ILE A 451 18.21 8.50 -22.70
N LEU A 452 17.35 7.49 -22.60
CA LEU A 452 16.69 6.89 -23.74
C LEU A 452 15.47 7.75 -24.08
N GLU A 453 15.41 8.22 -25.31
CA GLU A 453 14.17 8.78 -25.86
C GLU A 453 13.20 7.62 -26.12
N ASP A 454 11.94 7.77 -25.69
CA ASP A 454 10.89 6.76 -25.85
C ASP A 454 10.47 6.56 -27.31
#